data_AF-A0A2V6PG23-F1
#
_entry.id   AF-A0A2V6PG23-F1
#
_cell.length_a   1.000
_cell.length_b   1.000
_cell.length_c   1.000
_cell.angle_alpha   90.00
_cell.angle_beta   90.00
_cell.angle_gamma   90.00
#
_symmetry.space_group_name_H-M   'P 1'
#
loop_
_entity.id
_entity.type
_entity.pdbx_description
1 polymer ?
#
loop_
_entity_poly.entity_id
_entity_poly.type
_entity_poly.pdbx_seq_one_letter_code
_entity_poly.pdbx_strand_id
1 'polypeptide(L)'
;MSCARSLAGDPGVRVVGLARTPFELARALLGREPRVLVLSARIGRRPLASLLDALSLVGVRSRILLIGGRTSRTALLDALARGAHGYLRTRAVDAWLARAVHAVDAGETWCSRRLGAALLGRLFPDPS
;
A
#
# COMPACT_ATOMS: atom_id res chain seq x y z
N MET A 1 2.58 -5.63 16.28
CA MET A 1 3.36 -4.38 16.28
C MET A 1 2.65 -3.35 15.39
N SER A 2 2.71 -2.07 15.75
CA SER A 2 2.02 -0.98 15.05
C SER A 2 2.98 -0.27 14.09
N CYS A 3 2.59 -0.09 12.83
CA CYS A 3 3.35 0.64 11.81
C CYS A 3 3.81 2.03 12.29
N ALA A 4 2.98 2.70 13.11
CA ALA A 4 3.32 4.01 13.67
C ALA A 4 4.59 3.98 14.52
N ARG A 5 4.82 2.90 15.28
CA ARG A 5 6.01 2.76 16.12
C ARG A 5 7.26 2.59 15.26
N SER A 6 7.18 1.80 14.19
CA SER A 6 8.30 1.59 13.26
C SER A 6 8.64 2.84 12.42
N LEU A 7 7.72 3.82 12.35
CA LEU A 7 7.92 5.11 11.67
C LEU A 7 8.32 6.25 12.62
N ALA A 8 8.16 6.09 13.93
CA ALA A 8 8.33 7.20 14.89
C ALA A 8 9.76 7.75 14.97
N GLY A 9 10.76 6.96 14.58
CA GLY A 9 12.17 7.36 14.57
C GLY A 9 12.66 7.94 13.25
N ASP A 10 11.82 7.99 12.21
CA ASP A 10 12.21 8.52 10.90
C ASP A 10 11.90 10.02 10.80
N PRO A 11 12.91 10.90 10.66
CA PRO A 11 12.70 12.35 10.66
C PRO A 11 11.94 12.86 9.42
N GLY A 12 11.88 12.08 8.35
CA GLY A 12 11.16 12.43 7.11
C GLY A 12 9.72 11.92 7.09
N VAL A 13 9.26 11.19 8.12
CA VAL A 13 7.91 10.63 8.17
C VAL A 13 7.14 11.16 9.36
N ARG A 14 5.98 11.77 9.08
CA ARG A 14 5.00 12.13 10.10
C ARG A 14 3.72 11.33 9.93
N VAL A 15 3.38 10.54 10.93
CA VAL A 15 2.12 9.79 10.94
C VAL A 15 0.97 10.76 11.25
N VAL A 16 0.16 11.07 10.23
CA VAL A 16 -0.95 12.03 10.33
C VAL A 16 -2.28 11.38 10.70
N GLY A 17 -2.35 10.06 10.86
CA GLY A 17 -3.60 9.38 11.19
C GLY A 17 -3.41 7.88 11.32
N LEU A 18 -4.35 7.25 12.02
CA LEU A 18 -4.43 5.79 12.16
C LEU A 18 -5.89 5.36 12.00
N ALA A 19 -6.08 4.23 11.34
CA ALA A 19 -7.38 3.63 11.13
C ALA A 19 -7.28 2.11 11.26
N ARG A 20 -8.28 1.51 11.88
CA ARG A 20 -8.45 0.06 12.04
C ARG A 20 -9.65 -0.48 11.26
N THR A 21 -10.52 0.41 10.79
CA THR A 21 -11.70 0.08 9.99
C THR A 21 -11.78 0.95 8.73
N PRO A 22 -12.51 0.53 7.68
CA PRO A 22 -12.74 1.37 6.51
C PRO A 22 -13.43 2.71 6.86
N PHE A 23 -14.30 2.73 7.86
CA PHE A 23 -14.95 3.95 8.33
C PHE A 23 -13.97 4.92 9.00
N GLU A 24 -13.09 4.41 9.87
CA GLU A 24 -12.01 5.20 10.45
C GLU A 24 -11.05 5.72 9.38
N LEU A 25 -10.77 4.93 8.34
CA LEU A 25 -9.93 5.34 7.22
C LEU A 25 -10.56 6.52 6.47
N ALA A 26 -11.84 6.41 6.11
CA ALA A 26 -12.57 7.49 5.46
C ALA A 26 -12.52 8.77 6.32
N ARG A 27 -12.80 8.65 7.63
CA ARG A 27 -12.70 9.78 8.57
C ARG A 27 -11.30 10.36 8.67
N ALA A 28 -10.26 9.54 8.67
CA ALA A 28 -8.87 10.00 8.74
C ALA A 28 -8.42 10.73 7.47
N LEU A 29 -9.08 10.47 6.34
CA LEU A 29 -8.84 11.15 5.07
C LEU A 29 -9.66 12.44 4.89
N LEU A 30 -10.72 12.65 5.68
CA LEU A 30 -11.50 13.89 5.61
C LEU A 30 -10.63 15.11 5.95
N GLY A 31 -10.49 16.03 4.99
CA GLY A 31 -9.69 17.24 5.14
C GLY A 31 -8.18 17.00 5.24
N ARG A 32 -7.69 15.79 4.88
CA ARG A 32 -6.26 15.44 4.89
C ARG A 32 -5.87 14.77 3.58
N GLU A 33 -4.70 15.13 3.07
CA GLU A 33 -4.10 14.49 1.90
C GLU A 33 -2.75 13.87 2.29
N PRO A 34 -2.73 12.71 2.97
CA PRO A 34 -1.47 12.04 3.25
C PRO A 34 -0.78 11.66 1.95
N ARG A 35 0.54 11.85 1.87
CA ARG A 35 1.32 11.50 0.67
C ARG A 35 1.36 9.99 0.43
N VAL A 36 1.41 9.22 1.51
CA VAL A 36 1.43 7.75 1.51
C VAL A 36 0.37 7.19 2.46
N LEU A 37 -0.41 6.23 1.97
CA LEU A 37 -1.34 5.41 2.74
C LEU A 37 -0.72 4.03 2.97
N VAL A 38 -0.52 3.67 4.22
CA VAL A 38 -0.06 2.33 4.61
C VAL A 38 -1.26 1.49 5.01
N LEU A 39 -1.59 0.48 4.19
CA LEU A 39 -2.79 -0.34 4.36
C LEU A 39 -2.41 -1.80 4.61
N SER A 40 -3.11 -2.47 5.52
CA SER A 40 -2.98 -3.92 5.65
C SER A 40 -3.64 -4.62 4.45
N ALA A 41 -2.98 -5.64 3.90
CA ALA A 41 -3.55 -6.52 2.88
C ALA A 41 -4.72 -7.39 3.41
N ARG A 42 -5.06 -7.27 4.69
CA ARG A 42 -6.18 -7.95 5.37
C ARG A 42 -7.06 -6.95 6.15
N ILE A 43 -7.45 -5.82 5.57
CA ILE A 43 -8.38 -4.89 6.25
C ILE A 43 -9.80 -5.48 6.23
N GLY A 44 -10.23 -6.03 7.37
CA GLY A 44 -11.59 -6.53 7.58
C GLY A 44 -11.93 -7.78 6.75
N ARG A 45 -13.23 -7.98 6.49
CA ARG A 45 -13.76 -9.08 5.66
C ARG A 45 -13.86 -8.74 4.17
N ARG A 46 -13.66 -7.47 3.80
CA ARG A 46 -13.81 -7.03 2.41
C ARG A 46 -12.57 -7.40 1.59
N PRO A 47 -12.73 -7.78 0.31
CA PRO A 47 -11.60 -7.95 -0.60
C PRO A 47 -10.80 -6.65 -0.69
N LEU A 48 -9.46 -6.75 -0.65
CA LEU A 48 -8.56 -5.61 -0.82
C LEU A 48 -8.85 -4.83 -2.11
N ALA A 49 -9.22 -5.54 -3.18
CA ALA A 49 -9.63 -4.96 -4.45
C ALA A 49 -10.76 -3.92 -4.28
N SER A 50 -11.84 -4.29 -3.60
CA SER A 50 -12.98 -3.39 -3.38
C SER A 50 -12.63 -2.14 -2.58
N LEU A 51 -11.64 -2.23 -1.68
CA LEU A 51 -11.16 -1.05 -0.95
C LEU A 51 -10.34 -0.13 -1.87
N LEU A 52 -9.46 -0.69 -2.70
CA LEU A 52 -8.67 0.09 -3.66
C LEU A 52 -9.58 0.78 -4.68
N ASP A 53 -10.57 0.06 -5.21
CA ASP A 53 -11.56 0.60 -6.14
C ASP A 53 -12.35 1.75 -5.49
N ALA A 54 -12.77 1.60 -4.22
CA ALA A 54 -13.46 2.67 -3.48
C ALA A 54 -12.56 3.89 -3.24
N LEU A 55 -11.30 3.70 -2.89
CA LEU A 55 -10.32 4.79 -2.72
C LEU A 55 -10.07 5.53 -4.04
N SER A 56 -9.99 4.79 -5.15
CA SER A 56 -9.87 5.37 -6.48
C SER A 56 -11.11 6.18 -6.86
N LEU A 57 -12.31 5.65 -6.58
CA LEU A 57 -13.58 6.30 -6.92
C LEU A 57 -13.76 7.65 -6.20
N VAL A 58 -13.32 7.74 -4.93
CA VAL A 58 -13.38 9.00 -4.17
C VAL A 58 -12.17 9.91 -4.41
N GLY A 59 -11.30 9.57 -5.36
CA GLY A 59 -10.19 10.43 -5.79
C GLY A 59 -9.04 10.54 -4.81
N VAL A 60 -8.77 9.50 -3.99
CA VAL A 60 -7.61 9.51 -3.09
C VAL A 60 -6.31 9.56 -3.92
N ARG A 61 -5.54 10.64 -3.74
CA ARG A 61 -4.25 10.85 -4.42
C ARG A 61 -3.05 10.25 -3.69
N SER A 62 -3.26 9.75 -2.47
CA SER A 62 -2.22 9.11 -1.67
C SER A 62 -1.66 7.88 -2.38
N ARG A 63 -0.35 7.71 -2.34
CA ARG A 63 0.31 6.51 -2.84
C ARG A 63 0.10 5.36 -1.85
N ILE A 64 -0.26 4.18 -2.33
CA ILE A 64 -0.72 3.08 -1.46
C ILE A 64 0.38 2.05 -1.28
N LEU A 65 0.90 1.90 -0.05
CA LEU A 65 1.81 0.84 0.36
C LEU A 65 1.04 -0.23 1.15
N LEU A 66 1.02 -1.46 0.62
CA LEU A 66 0.37 -2.59 1.27
C LEU A 66 1.31 -3.29 2.25
N ILE A 67 0.79 -3.73 3.39
CA ILE A 67 1.50 -4.56 4.37
C ILE A 67 0.74 -5.88 4.58
N GLY A 68 1.40 -7.02 4.44
CA GLY A 68 0.72 -8.31 4.64
C GLY A 68 1.64 -9.47 4.98
N GLY A 69 1.04 -10.55 5.46
CA GLY A 69 1.74 -11.79 5.77
C GLY A 69 1.90 -12.68 4.52
N ARG A 70 1.18 -13.81 4.53
CA ARG A 70 0.99 -14.64 3.33
C ARG A 70 -0.15 -14.05 2.51
N THR A 71 0.19 -13.54 1.33
CA THR A 71 -0.72 -13.05 0.29
C THR A 71 -0.32 -13.74 -1.01
N SER A 72 -1.28 -14.24 -1.78
CA SER A 72 -0.98 -14.93 -3.04
C SER A 72 -0.36 -13.96 -4.05
N ARG A 73 0.48 -14.48 -4.95
CA ARG A 73 1.09 -13.69 -6.02
C ARG A 73 0.03 -13.03 -6.90
N THR A 74 -1.05 -13.75 -7.20
CA THR A 74 -2.19 -13.23 -7.98
C THR A 74 -2.85 -12.04 -7.30
N ALA A 75 -3.19 -12.15 -6.02
CA ALA A 75 -3.81 -11.05 -5.28
C ALA A 75 -2.88 -9.83 -5.16
N LEU A 76 -1.57 -10.03 -5.06
CA LEU A 76 -0.61 -8.93 -5.07
C LEU A 76 -0.54 -8.23 -6.42
N LEU A 77 -0.47 -8.99 -7.52
CA LEU A 77 -0.48 -8.41 -8.86
C LEU A 77 -1.80 -7.67 -9.14
N ASP A 78 -2.92 -8.23 -8.70
CA ASP A 78 -4.25 -7.63 -8.81
C ASP A 78 -4.37 -6.32 -8.05
N ALA A 79 -3.72 -6.22 -6.89
CA ALA A 79 -3.69 -4.99 -6.10
C ALA A 79 -2.77 -3.92 -6.71
N LEU A 80 -1.60 -4.33 -7.22
CA LEU A 80 -0.69 -3.42 -7.95
C LEU A 80 -1.35 -2.86 -9.21
N ALA A 81 -2.03 -3.71 -9.99
CA ALA A 81 -2.79 -3.27 -11.17
C ALA A 81 -3.94 -2.31 -10.84
N ARG A 82 -4.43 -2.31 -9.58
CA ARG A 82 -5.47 -1.39 -9.06
C ARG A 82 -4.88 -0.15 -8.35
N GLY A 83 -3.61 0.17 -8.59
CA GLY A 83 -2.99 1.39 -8.07
C GLY A 83 -2.29 1.25 -6.72
N ALA A 84 -2.08 0.04 -6.20
CA ALA A 84 -1.10 -0.14 -5.12
C ALA A 84 0.31 0.14 -5.66
N HIS A 85 1.08 0.92 -4.92
CA HIS A 85 2.44 1.34 -5.27
C HIS A 85 3.51 0.45 -4.61
N GLY A 86 3.11 -0.49 -3.75
CA GLY A 86 4.05 -1.42 -3.17
C GLY A 86 3.44 -2.45 -2.24
N TYR A 87 4.24 -3.44 -1.89
CA TYR A 87 3.92 -4.46 -0.90
C TYR A 87 5.12 -4.77 -0.01
N LEU A 88 4.92 -4.66 1.31
CA LEU A 88 5.88 -5.04 2.32
C LEU A 88 5.34 -6.20 3.15
N ARG A 89 6.20 -7.19 3.43
CA ARG A 89 5.81 -8.29 4.32
C ARG A 89 5.75 -7.80 5.76
N THR A 90 4.77 -8.25 6.53
CA THR A 90 4.61 -7.86 7.96
C THR A 90 5.88 -8.10 8.78
N ARG A 91 6.58 -9.21 8.52
CA ARG A 91 7.87 -9.55 9.17
C ARG A 91 9.03 -8.59 8.86
N ALA A 92 8.87 -7.76 7.83
CA ALA A 92 9.89 -6.84 7.33
C ALA A 92 9.55 -5.38 7.68
N VAL A 93 8.45 -5.13 8.40
CA VAL A 93 7.97 -3.78 8.75
C VAL A 93 9.02 -3.02 9.55
N ASP A 94 9.53 -3.59 10.64
CA ASP A 94 10.46 -2.86 11.51
C ASP A 94 11.78 -2.50 10.82
N ALA A 95 12.23 -3.34 9.89
CA ALA A 95 13.48 -3.12 9.19
C ALA A 95 13.34 -2.20 7.97
N TRP A 96 12.18 -2.19 7.30
CA TRP A 96 12.07 -1.64 5.95
C TRP A 96 10.90 -0.68 5.71
N LEU A 97 9.98 -0.51 6.67
CA LEU A 97 8.78 0.31 6.45
C LEU A 97 9.14 1.75 6.09
N ALA A 98 10.03 2.38 6.85
CA ALA A 98 10.45 3.77 6.59
C ALA A 98 11.01 3.94 5.17
N ARG A 99 11.95 3.06 4.78
CA ARG A 99 12.53 3.06 3.43
C ARG A 99 11.48 2.82 2.34
N ALA A 100 10.54 1.90 2.58
CA ALA A 100 9.46 1.62 1.64
C ALA A 100 8.52 2.83 1.48
N VAL A 101 8.22 3.54 2.58
CA VAL A 101 7.42 4.78 2.55
C VAL A 101 8.13 5.86 1.73
N HIS A 102 9.42 6.08 1.96
CA HIS A 102 10.21 7.07 1.20
C HIS A 102 10.26 6.74 -0.30
N ALA A 103 10.54 5.50 -0.66
CA ALA A 103 10.57 5.07 -2.05
C ALA A 103 9.22 5.28 -2.74
N VAL A 104 8.13 4.85 -2.07
CA VAL A 104 6.78 5.05 -2.59
C VAL A 104 6.47 6.54 -2.72
N ASP A 105 6.78 7.37 -1.73
CA ASP A 105 6.55 8.81 -1.79
C ASP A 105 7.29 9.49 -2.96
N ALA A 106 8.50 9.02 -3.29
CA ALA A 106 9.27 9.46 -4.44
C ALA A 106 8.69 9.01 -5.79
N GLY A 107 7.62 8.20 -5.80
CA GLY A 107 7.00 7.65 -7.00
C GLY A 107 7.56 6.30 -7.44
N GLU A 108 8.44 5.68 -6.65
CA GLU A 108 8.97 4.36 -6.93
C GLU A 108 8.00 3.26 -6.49
N THR A 109 8.10 2.09 -7.13
CA THR A 109 7.32 0.91 -6.71
C THR A 109 8.12 0.04 -5.73
N TRP A 110 7.60 -0.17 -4.52
CA TRP A 110 8.23 -1.08 -3.55
C TRP A 110 7.74 -2.52 -3.74
N CYS A 111 8.41 -3.30 -4.58
CA CYS A 111 8.11 -4.72 -4.75
C CYS A 111 9.35 -5.56 -5.06
N SER A 112 9.25 -6.89 -4.90
CA SER A 112 10.32 -7.77 -5.36
C SER A 112 10.45 -7.71 -6.89
N ARG A 113 11.67 -7.82 -7.43
CA ARG A 113 11.92 -7.89 -8.88
C ARG A 113 10.99 -8.86 -9.63
N ARG A 114 10.77 -10.05 -9.06
CA ARG A 114 9.90 -11.09 -9.64
C ARG A 114 8.42 -10.67 -9.71
N LEU A 115 7.98 -9.77 -8.83
CA LEU A 115 6.61 -9.24 -8.83
C LEU A 115 6.49 -8.12 -9.87
N GLY A 116 7.46 -7.20 -9.92
CA GLY A 116 7.53 -6.16 -10.95
C GLY A 116 7.56 -6.75 -12.37
N ALA A 117 8.40 -7.75 -12.62
CA ALA A 117 8.45 -8.43 -13.92
C ALA A 117 7.10 -9.05 -14.34
N ALA A 118 6.35 -9.63 -13.40
CA ALA A 118 5.04 -10.18 -13.72
C ALA A 118 3.92 -9.15 -13.81
N LEU A 119 4.08 -7.97 -13.20
CA LEU A 119 3.18 -6.86 -13.43
C LEU A 119 3.35 -6.34 -14.87
N LEU A 120 4.60 -6.15 -15.31
CA LEU A 120 4.89 -5.74 -16.68
C LEU A 120 4.33 -6.72 -17.71
N GLY A 121 4.56 -8.02 -17.54
CA GLY A 121 3.99 -9.03 -18.43
C GLY A 121 2.45 -9.12 -18.44
N ARG A 122 1.76 -8.54 -17.44
CA ARG A 122 0.29 -8.41 -17.46
C ARG A 122 -0.20 -7.17 -18.18
N LEU A 123 0.56 -6.07 -18.08
CA LEU A 123 0.19 -4.79 -18.68
C LEU A 123 0.56 -4.73 -20.17
N PHE A 124 1.63 -5.43 -20.54
CA PHE A 124 2.13 -5.56 -21.90
C PHE A 124 2.21 -7.05 -22.26
N PRO A 125 1.06 -7.73 -22.47
CA PRO A 125 1.08 -9.08 -23.02
C PRO A 125 1.70 -9.02 -24.43
N ASP A 126 2.51 -10.02 -24.78
CA ASP A 126 3.04 -10.12 -26.15
C ASP A 126 1.87 -10.10 -27.16
N PRO A 127 2.00 -9.37 -28.28
CA PRO A 127 0.97 -9.37 -29.31
C PRO A 127 0.85 -10.80 -29.85
N SER A 128 -0.35 -11.38 -29.68
CA SER A 128 -0.71 -12.70 -30.20
C SER A 128 -0.91 -12.66 -31.72
#